data_AF-A0A0L1LTG9-F1
#
_entry.id   AF-A0A0L1LTG9-F1
#
_cell.length_a   1.000
_cell.length_b   1.000
_cell.length_c   1.000
_cell.angle_alpha   90.00
_cell.angle_beta   90.00
_cell.angle_gamma   90.00
#
_symmetry.space_group_name_H-M   'P 1'
#
loop_
_entity.id
_entity.type
_entity.pdbx_description
1 polymer ?
#
loop_
_entity_poly.entity_id
_entity_poly.type
_entity_poly.pdbx_seq_one_letter_code
_entity_poly.pdbx_strand_id
1 'polypeptide(L)'
;MEYTGAQSERAVPAGELDRSHIGQTVSFQPNEFTVVFGRIAGIARTEAMVYLSLDGVAGGTHLKDEYDLPSNHGVYLQVDVITNAESTIKDLFGKVQDNLRGSGHRGEDRTDRL
;
A
#
# COMPACT_ATOMS: atom_id res chain seq x y z
N MET A 1 -4.20 -15.73 -21.35
CA MET A 1 -4.85 -14.49 -20.83
C MET A 1 -3.74 -13.63 -20.25
N GLU A 2 -3.71 -12.31 -20.44
CA GLU A 2 -2.71 -11.43 -19.81
C GLU A 2 -3.37 -10.59 -18.73
N TYR A 3 -3.01 -10.82 -17.47
CA TYR A 3 -3.51 -10.04 -16.35
C TYR A 3 -2.68 -8.78 -16.15
N THR A 4 -3.32 -7.62 -16.29
CA THR A 4 -2.69 -6.29 -16.24
C THR A 4 -3.02 -5.51 -14.97
N GLY A 5 -3.57 -6.18 -13.94
CA GLY A 5 -3.99 -5.56 -12.70
C GLY A 5 -5.33 -4.81 -12.81
N ALA A 6 -5.88 -4.43 -11.66
CA ALA A 6 -7.04 -3.54 -11.52
C ALA A 6 -6.61 -2.07 -11.38
N GLN A 7 -7.54 -1.14 -11.62
CA GLN A 7 -7.26 0.31 -11.50
C GLN A 7 -6.79 0.76 -10.10
N SER A 8 -7.16 0.01 -9.06
CA SER A 8 -6.77 0.27 -7.67
C SER A 8 -5.47 -0.42 -7.26
N GLU A 9 -4.76 -1.03 -8.20
CA GLU A 9 -3.52 -1.74 -7.94
C GLU A 9 -2.33 -1.03 -8.57
N ARG A 10 -1.18 -1.15 -7.91
CA ARG A 10 0.10 -0.69 -8.41
C ARG A 10 0.92 -1.89 -8.87
N ALA A 11 1.35 -1.85 -10.13
CA ALA A 11 2.31 -2.82 -10.66
C ALA A 11 3.69 -2.60 -10.03
N VAL A 12 4.28 -3.66 -9.50
CA VAL A 12 5.65 -3.71 -8.98
C VAL A 12 6.30 -5.03 -9.40
N PRO A 13 7.62 -5.08 -9.64
CA PRO A 13 8.31 -6.35 -9.83
C PRO A 13 8.38 -7.09 -8.49
N ALA A 14 8.30 -8.42 -8.52
CA ALA A 14 8.32 -9.26 -7.33
C ALA A 14 9.58 -9.01 -6.47
N GLY A 15 10.72 -8.72 -7.09
CA GLY A 15 11.99 -8.42 -6.42
C GLY A 15 11.98 -7.14 -5.56
N GLU A 16 11.03 -6.23 -5.80
CA GLU A 16 10.80 -5.05 -4.97
C GLU A 16 9.95 -5.35 -3.73
N LEU A 17 9.34 -6.52 -3.63
CA LEU A 17 8.65 -6.94 -2.42
C LEU A 17 9.64 -7.09 -1.27
N ASP A 18 9.23 -6.60 -0.12
CA ASP A 18 9.99 -6.59 1.12
C ASP A 18 9.05 -6.73 2.33
N ARG A 19 9.61 -6.70 3.53
CA ARG A 19 8.84 -6.84 4.78
C ARG A 19 7.67 -5.84 4.94
N SER A 20 7.71 -4.67 4.29
CA SER A 20 6.64 -3.67 4.40
C SER A 20 5.37 -4.07 3.64
N HIS A 21 5.49 -5.05 2.76
CA HIS A 21 4.39 -5.59 1.96
C HIS A 21 3.67 -6.75 2.64
N ILE A 22 4.19 -7.28 3.76
CA ILE A 22 3.50 -8.30 4.55
C ILE A 22 2.17 -7.73 5.07
N GLY A 23 1.10 -8.50 4.88
CA GLY A 23 -0.26 -8.10 5.21
C GLY A 23 -0.97 -7.28 4.14
N GLN A 24 -0.31 -6.92 3.03
CA GLN A 24 -0.97 -6.28 1.88
C GLN A 24 -1.63 -7.32 0.97
N THR A 25 -2.69 -6.90 0.27
CA THR A 25 -3.29 -7.69 -0.81
C THR A 25 -2.40 -7.64 -2.04
N VAL A 26 -2.16 -8.81 -2.63
CA VAL A 26 -1.40 -8.98 -3.85
C VAL A 26 -2.20 -9.79 -4.87
N SER A 27 -2.04 -9.46 -6.13
CA SER A 27 -2.51 -10.24 -7.26
C SER A 27 -1.39 -10.43 -8.28
N PHE A 28 -1.36 -11.61 -8.92
CA PHE A 28 -0.33 -11.94 -9.91
C PHE A 28 -0.75 -13.15 -10.75
N GLN A 29 -0.04 -13.35 -11.86
CA GLN A 29 -0.33 -14.42 -12.80
C GLN A 29 0.85 -15.40 -12.88
N PRO A 30 0.89 -16.46 -12.04
CA PRO A 30 2.02 -17.39 -12.03
C PRO A 30 2.12 -18.26 -13.31
N ASN A 31 1.03 -18.39 -14.07
CA ASN A 31 0.99 -19.09 -15.35
C ASN A 31 -0.13 -18.56 -16.25
N GLU A 32 -0.18 -19.00 -17.51
CA GLU A 32 -1.11 -18.47 -18.53
C GLU A 32 -2.61 -18.63 -18.18
N PHE A 33 -2.96 -19.54 -17.29
CA PHE A 33 -4.33 -19.95 -17.00
C PHE A 33 -4.82 -19.55 -15.60
N THR A 34 -3.93 -19.05 -14.74
CA THR A 34 -4.23 -18.81 -13.33
C THR A 34 -3.91 -17.38 -12.94
N VAL A 35 -4.88 -16.67 -12.38
CA VAL A 35 -4.63 -15.43 -11.64
C VAL A 35 -4.84 -15.72 -10.16
N VAL A 36 -3.86 -15.34 -9.35
CA VAL A 36 -3.86 -15.53 -7.90
C VAL A 36 -4.20 -14.20 -7.26
N PHE A 37 -5.09 -14.25 -6.26
CA PHE A 37 -5.43 -13.13 -5.38
C PHE A 37 -5.22 -13.59 -3.95
N GLY A 38 -4.48 -12.84 -3.15
CA GLY A 38 -4.23 -13.23 -1.78
C GLY A 38 -3.67 -12.10 -0.94
N ARG A 39 -3.43 -12.41 0.34
CA ARG A 39 -2.79 -11.50 1.28
C ARG A 39 -1.42 -12.05 1.63
N ILE A 40 -0.38 -11.22 1.57
CA ILE A 40 1.00 -11.67 1.78
C ILE A 40 1.19 -12.03 3.27
N ALA A 41 1.46 -13.31 3.55
CA ALA A 41 1.81 -13.79 4.89
C ALA A 41 3.32 -13.69 5.14
N GLY A 42 4.13 -13.93 4.12
CA GLY A 42 5.58 -13.97 4.22
C GLY A 42 6.28 -13.78 2.89
N ILE A 43 7.50 -13.24 2.95
CA ILE A 43 8.35 -12.99 1.79
C ILE A 43 9.76 -13.46 2.12
N ALA A 44 10.35 -14.31 1.27
CA ALA A 44 11.78 -14.53 1.22
C ALA A 44 12.28 -14.17 -0.19
N ARG A 45 13.48 -13.59 -0.29
CA ARG A 45 14.02 -13.18 -1.59
C ARG A 45 15.49 -13.51 -1.76
N THR A 46 15.86 -13.74 -3.00
CA THR A 46 17.22 -13.86 -3.52
C THR A 46 17.39 -12.85 -4.66
N GLU A 47 18.56 -12.81 -5.30
CA GLU A 47 18.78 -11.94 -6.46
C GLU A 47 17.87 -12.30 -7.66
N ALA A 48 17.55 -13.58 -7.83
CA ALA A 48 16.82 -14.09 -9.00
C ALA A 48 15.35 -14.46 -8.72
N MET A 49 15.04 -14.84 -7.47
CA MET A 49 13.76 -15.43 -7.09
C MET A 49 13.19 -14.80 -5.83
N VAL A 50 11.86 -14.78 -5.75
CA VAL A 50 11.07 -14.35 -4.59
C VAL A 50 10.10 -15.47 -4.25
N TYR A 51 10.11 -15.87 -2.98
CA TYR A 51 9.24 -16.89 -2.40
C TYR A 51 8.16 -16.17 -1.59
N LEU A 52 6.91 -16.33 -2.02
CA LEU A 52 5.74 -15.71 -1.41
C LEU A 52 4.90 -16.75 -0.70
N SER A 53 4.52 -16.46 0.54
CA SER A 53 3.49 -17.19 1.26
C SER A 53 2.23 -16.32 1.37
N LEU A 54 1.05 -16.93 1.19
CA LEU A 54 -0.24 -16.26 1.24
C LEU A 54 -1.08 -16.72 2.44
N ASP A 55 -1.73 -15.76 3.11
CA ASP A 55 -2.61 -16.00 4.27
C ASP A 55 -3.90 -16.70 3.88
N GLY A 56 -4.31 -17.72 4.66
CA GLY A 56 -5.64 -18.31 4.58
C GLY A 56 -5.92 -19.15 3.33
N VAL A 57 -4.88 -19.47 2.55
CA VAL A 57 -5.00 -20.24 1.30
C VAL A 57 -4.78 -21.75 1.50
N ALA A 58 -4.27 -22.15 2.66
CA ALA A 58 -4.02 -23.56 3.00
C ALA A 58 -5.34 -24.36 3.10
N GLY A 59 -5.44 -25.46 2.32
CA GLY A 59 -6.55 -26.42 2.40
C GLY A 59 -7.50 -26.45 1.19
N GLY A 60 -7.29 -25.60 0.18
CA GLY A 60 -8.01 -25.68 -1.10
C GLY A 60 -7.41 -26.73 -2.05
N THR A 61 -8.23 -27.35 -2.90
CA THR A 61 -7.77 -28.37 -3.88
C THR A 61 -6.96 -27.80 -5.04
N HIS A 62 -6.99 -26.48 -5.27
CA HIS A 62 -6.42 -25.86 -6.48
C HIS A 62 -5.54 -24.62 -6.22
N LEU A 63 -5.40 -24.21 -4.97
CA LEU A 63 -4.66 -23.01 -4.59
C LEU A 63 -3.44 -23.41 -3.74
N LYS A 64 -2.28 -22.86 -4.09
CA LYS A 64 -1.08 -23.00 -3.28
C LYS A 64 -1.06 -21.87 -2.27
N ASP A 65 -0.55 -22.17 -1.09
CA ASP A 65 -0.17 -21.18 -0.09
C ASP A 65 1.20 -20.57 -0.37
N GLU A 66 2.05 -21.26 -1.13
CA GLU A 66 3.40 -20.80 -1.50
C GLU A 66 3.62 -20.69 -3.01
N TYR A 67 4.34 -19.64 -3.42
CA TYR A 67 4.67 -19.32 -4.81
C TYR A 67 6.12 -18.88 -4.99
N ASP A 68 6.76 -19.41 -6.02
CA ASP A 68 8.11 -19.05 -6.44
C ASP A 68 8.02 -18.19 -7.68
N LEU A 69 8.40 -16.92 -7.57
CA LEU A 69 8.32 -15.93 -8.64
C LEU A 69 9.73 -15.45 -9.02
N PRO A 70 10.04 -15.33 -10.33
CA PRO A 70 11.21 -14.59 -10.77
C PRO A 70 11.20 -13.15 -10.23
N SER A 71 12.37 -12.59 -9.90
CA SER A 71 12.47 -11.24 -9.32
C SER A 71 11.94 -10.14 -10.25
N ASN A 72 11.93 -10.38 -11.56
CA ASN A 72 11.34 -9.49 -12.56
C ASN A 72 9.86 -9.75 -12.85
N HIS A 73 9.24 -10.73 -12.19
CA HIS A 73 7.83 -11.05 -12.42
C HIS A 73 6.92 -9.93 -11.92
N GLY A 74 5.96 -9.52 -12.74
CA GLY A 74 5.01 -8.47 -12.37
C GLY A 74 4.02 -8.96 -11.33
N VAL A 75 3.91 -8.24 -10.22
CA VAL A 75 2.86 -8.41 -9.22
C VAL A 75 2.15 -7.09 -9.01
N TYR A 76 0.92 -7.15 -8.53
CA TYR A 76 0.06 -5.99 -8.36
C TYR A 76 -0.34 -5.88 -6.90
N LEU A 77 -0.02 -4.76 -6.28
CA LEU A 77 -0.33 -4.49 -4.87
C LEU A 77 -1.51 -3.55 -4.78
N GLN A 78 -2.46 -3.87 -3.91
CA GLN A 78 -3.60 -3.00 -3.67
C GLN A 78 -3.14 -1.69 -3.02
N VAL A 79 -3.47 -0.55 -3.64
CA VAL A 79 -3.16 0.76 -3.07
C VAL A 79 -4.24 1.07 -2.03
N ASP A 80 -3.84 1.16 -0.76
CA ASP A 80 -4.75 1.63 0.30
C ASP A 80 -5.04 3.13 0.09
N VAL A 81 -6.13 3.41 -0.62
CA VAL A 81 -6.58 4.79 -0.90
C VAL A 81 -7.07 5.48 0.38
N ILE A 82 -7.60 4.71 1.34
CA ILE A 82 -8.11 5.23 2.62
C ILE A 82 -6.96 5.70 3.51
N THR A 83 -5.90 4.90 3.69
CA THR A 83 -4.73 5.27 4.49
C THR A 83 -4.01 6.51 3.93
N ASN A 84 -3.92 6.62 2.60
CA ASN A 84 -3.39 7.81 1.93
C ASN A 84 -4.31 9.04 2.09
N ALA A 85 -5.63 8.87 2.01
CA ALA A 85 -6.59 9.94 2.27
C ALA A 85 -6.54 10.44 3.72
N GLU A 86 -6.41 9.56 4.72
CA GLU A 86 -6.28 9.94 6.12
C GLU A 86 -5.02 10.77 6.39
N SER A 87 -3.88 10.42 5.78
CA SER A 87 -2.65 11.22 5.90
C SER A 87 -2.80 12.61 5.28
N THR A 88 -3.42 12.69 4.09
CA THR A 88 -3.69 13.97 3.40
C THR A 88 -4.65 14.85 4.20
N ILE A 89 -5.69 14.25 4.79
CA ILE A 89 -6.66 14.95 5.64
C ILE A 89 -5.97 15.47 6.91
N LYS A 90 -5.13 14.68 7.58
CA LYS A 90 -4.38 15.12 8.77
C LYS A 90 -3.45 16.30 8.46
N ASP A 91 -2.75 16.26 7.32
CA ASP A 91 -1.87 17.36 6.91
C ASP A 91 -2.63 18.65 6.59
N LEU A 92 -3.83 18.54 6.02
CA LEU A 92 -4.71 19.69 5.77
C LEU A 92 -5.25 20.27 7.08
N PHE A 93 -5.66 19.43 8.04
CA PHE A 93 -6.11 19.90 9.37
C PHE A 93 -4.98 20.56 10.16
N GLY A 94 -3.75 20.03 10.10
CA GLY A 94 -2.58 20.65 10.72
C GLY A 94 -2.31 22.06 10.19
N LYS A 95 -2.33 22.23 8.86
CA LYS A 95 -2.15 23.54 8.20
C LYS A 95 -3.24 24.55 8.56
N VAL A 96 -4.50 24.11 8.70
CA VAL A 96 -5.61 24.98 9.11
C VAL A 96 -5.46 25.40 10.57
N GLN A 97 -5.03 24.50 11.45
CA GLN A 97 -4.79 24.81 12.86
C GLN A 97 -3.62 25.76 13.07
N ASP A 98 -2.54 25.62 12.30
CA ASP A 98 -1.40 26.54 12.33
C ASP A 98 -1.78 27.95 11.87
N ASN A 99 -2.60 28.07 10.82
CA ASN A 99 -3.10 29.37 10.34
C ASN A 99 -4.05 30.06 11.35
N LEU A 100 -4.85 29.29 12.09
CA LEU A 100 -5.73 29.81 13.14
C LEU A 100 -4.95 30.24 14.39
N ARG A 101 -3.84 29.56 14.73
CA ARG A 101 -2.96 29.93 15.85
C ARG A 101 -2.05 31.12 15.54
N GLY A 102 -1.71 31.35 14.27
CA GLY A 102 -0.93 32.52 13.83
C GLY A 102 -1.70 33.84 13.76
N SER A 103 -3.03 33.83 13.92
CA SER A 103 -3.88 35.03 13.84
C SER A 103 -4.26 35.62 15.21
N GLY A 104 -3.77 35.04 16.31
CA GLY A 104 -3.99 35.53 17.66
C GLY A 104 -2.67 35.99 18.29
N HIS A 105 -2.31 37.27 18.10
CA HIS A 105 -1.64 38.15 19.07
C HIS A 105 -0.95 39.33 18.36
N ARG A 106 -1.69 40.42 18.23
CA ARG A 106 -1.18 41.75 18.61
C ARG A 106 -2.36 42.56 19.14
N GLY A 107 -2.54 42.49 20.45
CA GLY A 107 -3.30 43.51 21.14
C GLY A 107 -2.52 44.82 21.08
N GLU A 108 -3.24 45.90 20.88
CA GLU A 108 -2.90 47.18 21.50
C GLU A 108 -4.21 47.91 21.78
N ASP A 109 -4.52 47.97 23.08
CA ASP A 109 -5.48 48.86 23.71
C ASP A 109 -5.34 50.28 23.12
N ARG A 110 -6.43 50.79 22.53
CA ARG A 110 -6.65 52.24 22.45
C ARG A 110 -7.76 52.59 23.43
N THR A 111 -7.35 52.72 24.68
CA THR A 111 -8.07 53.49 25.69
C THR A 111 -8.24 54.93 25.22
N ASP A 112 -9.47 55.43 25.42
CA ASP A 112 -9.87 56.83 25.58
C ASP A 112 -8.73 57.86 25.69
N ARG A 113 -8.78 58.88 24.83
CA ARG A 113 -8.55 60.28 25.23
C ARG A 113 -8.93 61.28 24.13
N LEU A 114 -9.62 62.32 24.61
CA LEU A 114 -9.92 63.65 24.06
C LEU A 114 -11.18 63.78 23.21
#